data_AF-A0A968NMC4-F1
#
_entry.id   AF-A0A968NMC4-F1
#
_cell.length_a   1.000
_cell.length_b   1.000
_cell.length_c   1.000
_cell.angle_alpha   90.00
_cell.angle_beta   90.00
_cell.angle_gamma   90.00
#
_symmetry.space_group_name_H-M   'P 1'
#
loop_
_entity.id
_entity.type
_entity.pdbx_description
1 polymer ?
#
loop_
_entity_poly.entity_id
_entity_poly.type
_entity_poly.pdbx_seq_one_letter_code
_entity_poly.pdbx_strand_id
1 'polypeptide(L)'
;DAGKIIQETIDLDNRGEETFLGFQGTSMASPHVAGVAALIKAAGVQSSEDIENVLLKSARVVNDDGLNYYGAGLLNAEAAVTLANQGKISFPDFFRWLRENGYLNPGFWLDGGAIALLPKILMVVGSYLLAWFLRVYFPFQWTWSLFSGLIAGSSGLFFLKMIRIFDVPQWPFRLLGSSLPELGNAIQGTDAFNPIFASVLIPFALFALLLGHPVYSWFAVGSSLGIAACLGVSAVFDPAVWGLPAGFDRLFLLANAILCFGLARLAVKRNDQLA
;
A
#
# COMPACT_ATOMS: atom_id res chain seq x y z
N ASP A 1 17.57 20.67 30.64
CA ASP A 1 17.51 21.19 29.26
C ASP A 1 16.66 20.38 28.27
N ALA A 2 16.10 19.22 28.63
CA ALA A 2 15.21 18.49 27.73
C ALA A 2 13.78 19.07 27.73
N GLY A 3 13.25 19.39 26.54
CA GLY A 3 11.82 19.69 26.33
C GLY A 3 11.41 21.17 26.33
N LYS A 4 12.35 22.11 26.44
CA LYS A 4 12.05 23.54 26.33
C LYS A 4 11.87 23.96 24.87
N ILE A 5 10.86 24.77 24.60
CA ILE A 5 10.65 25.43 23.31
C ILE A 5 11.33 26.78 23.35
N ILE A 6 12.24 27.02 22.40
CA ILE A 6 12.93 28.28 22.24
C ILE A 6 11.98 29.28 21.60
N GLN A 7 11.77 30.43 22.24
CA GLN A 7 10.94 31.51 21.73
C GLN A 7 11.66 32.84 21.91
N GLU A 8 11.41 33.77 20.98
CA GLU A 8 11.84 35.15 21.13
C GLU A 8 11.10 35.78 22.30
N THR A 9 11.84 36.41 23.19
CA THR A 9 11.31 37.07 24.38
C THR A 9 12.26 38.17 24.83
N ILE A 10 11.87 38.90 25.86
CA ILE A 10 12.66 39.96 26.46
C ILE A 10 13.27 39.42 27.75
N ASP A 11 14.60 39.47 27.87
CA ASP A 11 15.29 39.08 29.11
C ASP A 11 15.17 40.21 30.13
N LEU A 12 14.24 40.07 31.07
CA LEU A 12 14.03 41.02 32.15
C LEU A 12 15.23 41.10 33.11
N ASP A 13 16.04 40.04 33.20
CA ASP A 13 17.23 40.01 34.04
C ASP A 13 18.43 40.67 33.35
N ASN A 14 18.42 40.73 32.02
CA ASN A 14 19.50 41.33 31.21
C ASN A 14 19.03 42.57 30.43
N ARG A 15 18.59 43.59 31.19
CA ARG A 15 18.26 44.95 30.70
C ARG A 15 17.12 45.02 29.67
N GLY A 16 16.32 43.98 29.52
CA GLY A 16 15.24 43.96 28.56
C GLY A 16 15.71 43.82 27.12
N GLU A 17 16.86 43.19 26.88
CA GLU A 17 17.31 42.86 25.53
C GLU A 17 16.47 41.71 24.93
N GLU A 18 16.20 41.78 23.63
CA GLU A 18 15.53 40.71 22.87
C GLU A 18 16.47 39.50 22.77
N THR A 19 15.99 38.35 23.21
CA THR A 19 16.77 37.11 23.21
C THR A 19 15.87 35.89 22.99
N PHE A 20 16.49 34.74 22.74
CA PHE A 20 15.81 33.47 22.59
C PHE A 20 15.95 32.66 23.87
N LEU A 21 14.84 32.47 24.60
CA LEU A 21 14.81 31.68 25.83
C LEU A 21 13.93 30.44 25.68
N GLY A 22 14.33 29.38 26.39
CA GLY A 22 13.59 28.12 26.42
C GLY A 22 12.49 28.12 27.47
N PHE A 23 11.24 28.02 27.04
CA PHE A 23 10.06 27.93 27.90
C PHE A 23 9.42 26.55 27.86
N GLN A 24 8.67 26.22 28.91
CA GLN A 24 7.93 24.96 29.04
C GLN A 24 6.49 25.24 29.47
N GLY A 25 5.53 24.54 28.89
CA GLY A 25 4.11 24.68 29.22
C GLY A 25 3.20 24.35 28.05
N THR A 26 1.91 24.15 28.34
CA THR A 26 0.88 23.92 27.32
C THR A 26 0.72 25.12 26.38
N SER A 27 1.00 26.33 26.87
CA SER A 27 1.09 27.55 26.06
C SER A 27 2.15 27.47 24.96
N MET A 28 3.22 26.68 25.13
CA MET A 28 4.25 26.45 24.10
C MET A 28 3.86 25.29 23.16
N ALA A 29 3.07 24.33 23.63
CA ALA A 29 2.55 23.25 22.80
C ALA A 29 1.44 23.72 21.84
N SER A 30 0.54 24.59 22.32
CA SER A 30 -0.58 25.14 21.54
C SER A 30 -0.16 25.75 20.17
N PRO A 31 0.85 26.63 20.06
CA PRO A 31 1.26 27.19 18.78
C PRO A 31 1.88 26.16 17.82
N HIS A 32 2.45 25.05 18.32
CA HIS A 32 2.93 23.97 17.46
C HIS A 32 1.76 23.25 16.76
N VAL A 33 0.71 22.93 17.52
CA VAL A 33 -0.51 22.32 16.97
C VAL A 33 -1.16 23.29 15.98
N ALA A 34 -1.24 24.58 16.31
CA ALA A 34 -1.76 25.60 15.41
C ALA A 34 -0.96 25.72 14.11
N GLY A 35 0.38 25.63 14.18
CA GLY A 35 1.24 25.61 13.01
C GLY A 35 0.97 24.42 12.10
N VAL A 36 0.83 23.21 12.66
CA VAL A 36 0.46 22.02 11.87
C VAL A 36 -0.95 22.11 11.30
N ALA A 37 -1.91 22.63 12.06
CA ALA A 37 -3.25 22.91 11.57
C ALA A 37 -3.24 23.86 10.35
N ALA A 38 -2.38 24.88 10.38
CA ALA A 38 -2.17 25.79 9.25
C ALA A 38 -1.58 25.07 8.03
N LEU A 39 -0.64 24.14 8.22
CA LEU A 39 -0.10 23.31 7.13
C LEU A 39 -1.18 22.41 6.50
N ILE A 40 -2.02 21.78 7.32
CA ILE A 40 -3.17 20.98 6.86
C ILE A 40 -4.15 21.84 6.06
N LYS A 41 -4.40 23.07 6.54
CA LYS A 41 -5.25 24.04 5.82
C LYS A 41 -4.64 24.47 4.49
N ALA A 42 -3.33 24.71 4.46
CA ALA A 42 -2.59 25.02 3.24
C ALA A 42 -2.60 23.84 2.23
N ALA A 43 -2.68 22.59 2.72
CA ALA A 43 -2.88 21.41 1.89
C ALA A 43 -4.32 21.29 1.32
N GLY A 44 -5.21 22.24 1.63
CA GLY A 44 -6.54 22.34 1.05
C GLY A 44 -7.65 21.65 1.86
N VAL A 45 -7.43 21.37 3.14
CA VAL A 45 -8.50 20.97 4.07
C VAL A 45 -9.06 22.24 4.73
N GLN A 46 -10.31 22.61 4.45
CA GLN A 46 -10.85 23.91 4.88
C GLN A 46 -11.76 23.84 6.11
N SER A 47 -12.42 22.70 6.34
CA SER A 47 -13.29 22.51 7.50
C SER A 47 -12.45 22.34 8.77
N SER A 48 -12.84 23.01 9.85
CA SER A 48 -12.20 22.86 11.16
C SER A 48 -12.30 21.43 11.69
N GLU A 49 -13.44 20.77 11.46
CA GLU A 49 -13.67 19.38 11.85
C GLU A 49 -12.76 18.42 11.08
N ASP A 50 -12.57 18.65 9.78
CA ASP A 50 -11.64 17.84 8.98
C ASP A 50 -10.19 18.04 9.42
N ILE A 51 -9.80 19.27 9.74
CA ILE A 51 -8.44 19.58 10.25
C ILE A 51 -8.21 18.86 11.57
N GLU A 52 -9.15 18.93 12.50
CA GLU A 52 -9.09 18.21 13.79
C GLU A 52 -8.99 16.70 13.57
N ASN A 53 -9.84 16.14 12.71
CA ASN A 53 -9.80 14.72 12.36
C ASN A 53 -8.45 14.28 11.78
N VAL A 54 -7.84 15.09 10.92
CA VAL A 54 -6.49 14.83 10.37
C VAL A 54 -5.46 14.85 11.50
N LEU A 55 -5.49 15.85 12.37
CA LEU A 55 -4.55 15.97 13.50
C LEU A 55 -4.63 14.74 14.42
N LEU A 56 -5.84 14.35 14.83
CA LEU A 56 -6.07 13.21 15.71
C LEU A 56 -5.62 11.89 15.08
N LYS A 57 -5.94 11.66 13.80
CA LYS A 57 -5.54 10.42 13.08
C LYS A 57 -4.05 10.34 12.81
N SER A 58 -3.39 11.48 12.66
CA SER A 58 -1.95 11.54 12.39
C SER A 58 -1.09 11.42 13.65
N ALA A 59 -1.68 11.55 14.83
CA ALA A 59 -0.95 11.57 16.09
C ALA A 59 -0.22 10.23 16.34
N ARG A 60 1.01 10.30 16.84
CA ARG A 60 1.77 9.12 17.25
C ARG A 60 1.25 8.64 18.59
N VAL A 61 0.77 7.40 18.63
CA VAL A 61 0.27 6.77 19.84
C VAL A 61 1.38 6.68 20.89
N VAL A 62 1.05 7.09 22.12
CA VAL A 62 1.93 6.93 23.29
C VAL A 62 1.49 5.68 24.04
N ASN A 63 2.36 4.67 24.06
CA ASN A 63 2.12 3.46 24.84
C ASN A 63 2.24 3.80 26.35
N ASP A 64 1.49 3.08 27.19
CA ASP A 64 1.44 3.26 28.65
C ASP A 64 0.88 4.61 29.15
N ASP A 65 -0.06 5.22 28.41
CA ASP A 65 -0.81 6.41 28.87
C ASP A 65 -2.12 6.03 29.62
N GLY A 66 -2.00 5.28 30.72
CA GLY A 66 -3.16 4.76 31.46
C GLY A 66 -4.07 5.83 32.09
N LEU A 67 -3.61 7.07 32.20
CA LEU A 67 -4.35 8.20 32.76
C LEU A 67 -4.75 9.23 31.70
N ASN A 68 -4.52 8.95 30.42
CA ASN A 68 -4.91 9.78 29.27
C ASN A 68 -4.36 11.22 29.33
N TYR A 69 -3.05 11.36 29.53
CA TYR A 69 -2.35 12.65 29.52
C TYR A 69 -2.15 13.22 28.11
N TYR A 70 -2.11 12.37 27.07
CA TYR A 70 -1.77 12.77 25.71
C TYR A 70 -2.96 12.73 24.74
N GLY A 71 -4.14 12.32 25.17
CA GLY A 71 -5.32 12.23 24.31
C GLY A 71 -5.08 11.25 23.16
N ALA A 72 -5.14 11.74 21.91
CA ALA A 72 -4.84 10.94 20.73
C ALA A 72 -3.34 10.61 20.56
N GLY A 73 -2.44 11.30 21.26
CA GLY A 73 -0.99 11.04 21.23
C GLY A 73 -0.16 12.28 20.91
N LEU A 74 1.09 12.06 20.49
CA LEU A 74 2.04 13.11 20.15
C LEU A 74 1.82 13.65 18.73
N LEU A 75 1.87 14.96 18.56
CA LEU A 75 1.72 15.64 17.27
C LEU A 75 2.75 15.14 16.24
N ASN A 76 2.29 14.76 15.05
CA ASN A 76 3.14 14.36 13.92
C ASN A 76 2.80 15.19 12.67
N ALA A 77 3.61 16.21 12.39
CA ALA A 77 3.39 17.12 11.27
C ALA A 77 3.46 16.44 9.90
N GLU A 78 4.41 15.50 9.73
CA GLU A 78 4.61 14.79 8.45
C GLU A 78 3.41 13.90 8.11
N ALA A 79 2.97 13.10 9.09
CA ALA A 79 1.80 12.25 8.91
C ALA A 79 0.53 13.08 8.66
N ALA A 80 0.37 14.20 9.37
CA ALA A 80 -0.77 15.10 9.20
C ALA A 80 -0.86 15.69 7.79
N VAL A 81 0.25 16.23 7.28
CA VAL A 81 0.31 16.82 5.93
C VAL A 81 0.16 15.75 4.86
N THR A 82 0.73 14.55 5.07
CA THR A 82 0.55 13.42 4.15
C THR A 82 -0.92 13.03 4.06
N LEU A 83 -1.58 12.87 5.20
CA LEU A 83 -3.00 12.50 5.28
C LEU A 83 -3.90 13.60 4.69
N ALA A 84 -3.60 14.87 4.94
CA ALA A 84 -4.34 16.01 4.36
C ALA A 84 -4.27 16.06 2.83
N ASN A 85 -3.17 15.58 2.25
CA ASN A 85 -2.94 15.52 0.81
C ASN A 85 -3.47 14.23 0.15
N GLN A 86 -3.87 13.21 0.92
CA GLN A 86 -4.35 11.95 0.35
C GLN A 86 -5.59 12.17 -0.53
N GLY A 87 -5.49 11.69 -1.77
CA GLY A 87 -6.62 11.60 -2.71
C GLY A 87 -7.10 12.90 -3.35
N LYS A 88 -6.46 14.05 -3.10
CA LYS A 88 -6.83 15.32 -3.74
C LYS A 88 -6.02 15.57 -5.00
N ILE A 89 -6.69 15.85 -6.11
CA ILE A 89 -6.05 16.47 -7.27
C ILE A 89 -5.92 17.96 -6.96
N SER A 90 -4.70 18.43 -6.72
CA SER A 90 -4.43 19.84 -6.50
C SER A 90 -3.19 20.29 -7.29
N PHE A 91 -3.13 21.57 -7.62
CA PHE A 91 -1.94 22.13 -8.29
C PHE A 91 -0.67 21.98 -7.44
N PRO A 92 -0.70 22.22 -6.10
CA PRO A 92 0.44 21.89 -5.24
C PRO A 92 0.81 20.40 -5.22
N ASP A 93 -0.16 19.46 -5.20
CA ASP A 93 0.13 18.02 -5.28
C ASP A 93 0.78 17.66 -6.62
N PHE A 94 0.27 18.20 -7.73
CA PHE A 94 0.84 17.99 -9.06
C PHE A 94 2.29 18.46 -9.14
N PHE A 95 2.60 19.68 -8.69
CA PHE A 95 3.98 20.21 -8.73
C PHE A 95 4.91 19.46 -7.79
N ARG A 96 4.43 19.07 -6.61
CA ARG A 96 5.20 18.21 -5.69
C ARG A 96 5.51 16.86 -6.35
N TRP A 97 4.51 16.20 -6.94
CA TRP A 97 4.68 14.96 -7.67
C TRP A 97 5.64 15.11 -8.86
N LEU A 98 5.51 16.19 -9.63
CA LEU A 98 6.37 16.49 -10.78
C LEU A 98 7.85 16.61 -10.36
N ARG A 99 8.10 17.29 -9.24
CA ARG A 99 9.44 17.43 -8.64
C ARG A 99 9.99 16.09 -8.16
N GLU A 100 9.20 15.34 -7.40
CA GLU A 100 9.62 14.06 -6.79
C GLU A 100 9.94 12.99 -7.84
N ASN A 101 9.26 13.02 -9.00
CA ASN A 101 9.49 12.08 -10.10
C ASN A 101 10.53 12.59 -11.13
N GLY A 102 11.22 13.69 -10.84
CA GLY A 102 12.35 14.17 -11.67
C GLY A 102 11.95 14.88 -12.97
N TYR A 103 10.66 15.15 -13.20
CA TYR A 103 10.17 15.79 -14.42
C TYR A 103 10.49 17.30 -14.51
N LEU A 104 11.04 17.91 -13.45
CA LEU A 104 11.53 19.29 -13.50
C LEU A 104 12.90 19.44 -14.19
N ASN A 105 13.57 18.34 -14.54
CA ASN A 105 14.86 18.40 -15.22
C ASN A 105 14.71 18.99 -16.64
N PRO A 106 15.42 20.08 -16.99
CA PRO A 106 15.36 20.67 -18.33
C PRO A 106 15.74 19.69 -19.45
N GLY A 107 16.64 18.73 -19.19
CA GLY A 107 17.05 17.71 -20.17
C GLY A 107 15.86 16.88 -20.65
N PHE A 108 14.95 16.49 -19.75
CA PHE A 108 13.74 15.74 -20.12
C PHE A 108 12.90 16.50 -21.16
N TRP A 109 12.83 17.82 -21.06
CA TRP A 109 12.04 18.66 -21.98
C TRP A 109 12.79 19.04 -23.25
N LEU A 110 14.11 19.21 -23.18
CA LEU A 110 14.94 19.76 -24.26
C LEU A 110 15.64 18.69 -25.13
N ASP A 111 15.82 17.46 -24.65
CA ASP A 111 16.62 16.42 -25.33
C ASP A 111 15.92 15.77 -26.55
N GLY A 112 14.67 16.13 -26.84
CA GLY A 112 13.94 15.63 -28.01
C GLY A 112 13.12 16.76 -28.61
N GLY A 113 13.41 17.11 -29.87
CA GLY A 113 12.92 18.32 -30.57
C GLY A 113 11.42 18.62 -30.43
N ALA A 114 11.03 19.85 -30.81
CA ALA A 114 9.72 20.48 -30.52
C ALA A 114 8.45 19.63 -30.78
N ILE A 115 8.53 18.62 -31.65
CA ILE A 115 7.43 17.70 -31.99
C ILE A 115 7.12 16.71 -30.83
N ALA A 116 8.06 16.50 -29.90
CA ALA A 116 7.89 15.59 -28.76
C ALA A 116 7.31 16.26 -27.50
N LEU A 117 7.09 17.58 -27.50
CA LEU A 117 6.62 18.30 -26.30
C LEU A 117 5.20 17.89 -25.92
N LEU A 118 4.27 17.90 -26.88
CA LEU A 118 2.86 17.60 -26.62
C LEU A 118 2.67 16.15 -26.11
N PRO A 119 3.27 15.10 -26.72
CA PRO A 119 3.26 13.76 -26.15
C PRO A 119 3.84 13.68 -24.74
N LYS A 120 4.96 14.38 -24.45
CA LYS A 120 5.56 14.40 -23.10
C LYS A 120 4.62 15.02 -22.06
N ILE A 121 3.94 16.12 -22.40
CA ILE A 121 2.93 16.72 -21.50
C ILE A 121 1.80 15.72 -21.23
N LEU A 122 1.27 15.07 -22.27
CA LEU A 122 0.21 14.07 -22.13
C LEU A 122 0.66 12.87 -21.28
N MET A 123 1.90 12.41 -21.45
CA MET A 123 2.48 11.33 -20.64
C MET A 123 2.62 11.73 -19.17
N VAL A 124 3.11 12.93 -18.88
CA VAL A 124 3.27 13.45 -17.51
C VAL A 124 1.91 13.61 -16.83
N VAL A 125 0.95 14.24 -17.51
CA VAL A 125 -0.42 14.42 -16.98
C VAL A 125 -1.11 13.08 -16.82
N GLY A 126 -1.02 12.19 -17.81
CA GLY A 126 -1.60 10.85 -17.75
C GLY A 126 -1.00 10.01 -16.61
N SER A 127 0.32 10.08 -16.42
CA SER A 127 1.02 9.40 -15.32
C SER A 127 0.60 9.94 -13.96
N TYR A 128 0.43 11.26 -13.83
CA TYR A 128 -0.09 11.87 -12.61
C TYR A 128 -1.52 11.42 -12.29
N LEU A 129 -2.41 11.42 -13.29
CA LEU A 129 -3.79 10.95 -13.13
C LEU A 129 -3.85 9.47 -12.76
N LEU A 130 -3.02 8.64 -13.39
CA LEU A 130 -2.89 7.24 -13.04
C LEU A 130 -2.36 7.05 -11.62
N ALA A 131 -1.32 7.80 -11.24
CA ALA A 131 -0.75 7.75 -9.88
C ALA A 131 -1.77 8.24 -8.84
N TRP A 132 -2.58 9.25 -9.14
CA TRP A 132 -3.70 9.68 -8.30
C TRP A 132 -4.76 8.58 -8.17
N PHE A 133 -5.18 7.98 -9.28
CA PHE A 133 -6.16 6.90 -9.30
C PHE A 133 -5.69 5.71 -8.45
N LEU A 134 -4.43 5.29 -8.63
CA LEU A 134 -3.85 4.22 -7.83
C LEU A 134 -3.78 4.59 -6.34
N ARG A 135 -3.38 5.82 -5.99
CA ARG A 135 -3.35 6.29 -4.59
C ARG A 135 -4.73 6.32 -3.92
N VAL A 136 -5.79 6.63 -4.66
CA VAL A 136 -7.17 6.72 -4.13
C VAL A 136 -7.83 5.35 -3.99
N TYR A 137 -7.71 4.50 -5.02
CA TYR A 137 -8.46 3.24 -5.09
C TYR A 137 -7.66 2.02 -4.61
N PHE A 138 -6.34 2.10 -4.64
CA PHE A 138 -5.43 1.01 -4.32
C PHE A 138 -4.34 1.47 -3.33
N PRO A 139 -4.68 1.73 -2.04
CA PRO A 139 -3.73 2.16 -1.02
C PRO A 139 -2.82 1.00 -0.56
N PHE A 140 -2.37 0.15 -1.47
CA PHE A 140 -1.44 -0.93 -1.16
C PHE A 140 -0.02 -0.39 -1.15
N GLN A 141 0.73 -0.72 -0.09
CA GLN A 141 2.18 -0.59 -0.13
C GLN A 141 2.71 -1.64 -1.11
N TRP A 142 3.16 -1.21 -2.29
CA TRP A 142 3.82 -2.08 -3.27
C TRP A 142 5.16 -2.57 -2.74
N THR A 143 5.09 -3.53 -1.84
CA THR A 143 6.26 -4.20 -1.27
C THR A 143 6.64 -5.38 -2.15
N TRP A 144 7.93 -5.71 -2.14
CA TRP A 144 8.43 -6.93 -2.80
C TRP A 144 7.72 -8.20 -2.30
N SER A 145 7.35 -8.22 -1.02
CA SER A 145 6.58 -9.29 -0.38
C SER A 145 5.18 -9.43 -1.01
N LEU A 146 4.43 -8.33 -1.13
CA LEU A 146 3.13 -8.32 -1.80
C LEU A 146 3.23 -8.77 -3.26
N PHE A 147 4.19 -8.23 -3.99
CA PHE A 147 4.39 -8.51 -5.42
C PHE A 147 4.75 -9.98 -5.68
N SER A 148 5.69 -10.54 -4.90
CA SER A 148 6.07 -11.95 -5.00
C SER A 148 4.91 -12.88 -4.64
N GLY A 149 4.10 -12.52 -3.64
CA GLY A 149 2.86 -13.23 -3.32
C GLY A 149 1.87 -13.20 -4.47
N LEU A 150 1.63 -12.03 -5.06
CA LEU A 150 0.71 -11.85 -6.19
C LEU A 150 1.10 -12.72 -7.38
N ILE A 151 2.38 -12.70 -7.77
CA ILE A 151 2.91 -13.53 -8.86
C ILE A 151 2.72 -15.01 -8.55
N ALA A 152 3.12 -15.45 -7.35
CA ALA A 152 2.98 -16.84 -6.94
C ALA A 152 1.52 -17.30 -6.99
N GLY A 153 0.59 -16.46 -6.56
CA GLY A 153 -0.84 -16.77 -6.56
C GLY A 153 -1.49 -16.74 -7.94
N SER A 154 -1.09 -15.85 -8.84
CA SER A 154 -1.78 -15.63 -10.12
C SER A 154 -1.22 -16.49 -11.27
N SER A 155 0.01 -16.22 -11.68
CA SER A 155 0.59 -16.74 -12.92
C SER A 155 1.78 -17.68 -12.68
N GLY A 156 2.31 -17.69 -11.45
CA GLY A 156 3.61 -18.28 -11.17
C GLY A 156 4.71 -17.68 -12.05
N LEU A 157 5.87 -18.32 -12.09
CA LEU A 157 6.95 -17.98 -13.00
C LEU A 157 6.72 -18.67 -14.37
N PHE A 158 5.58 -18.39 -15.01
CA PHE A 158 5.08 -19.12 -16.19
C PHE A 158 6.13 -19.37 -17.28
N PHE A 159 7.09 -18.44 -17.44
CA PHE A 159 8.17 -18.55 -18.42
C PHE A 159 9.08 -19.76 -18.20
N LEU A 160 9.20 -20.27 -16.97
CA LEU A 160 9.94 -21.49 -16.67
C LEU A 160 9.30 -22.72 -17.33
N LYS A 161 7.98 -22.74 -17.53
CA LYS A 161 7.29 -23.82 -18.27
C LYS A 161 7.73 -23.92 -19.74
N MET A 162 8.32 -22.86 -20.29
CA MET A 162 8.84 -22.82 -21.66
C MET A 162 10.21 -23.49 -21.80
N ILE A 163 10.97 -23.60 -20.70
CA ILE A 163 12.29 -24.23 -20.71
C ILE A 163 12.08 -25.74 -20.80
N ARG A 164 12.27 -26.29 -22.01
CA ARG A 164 12.22 -27.74 -22.26
C ARG A 164 13.60 -28.26 -22.63
N ILE A 165 14.24 -28.92 -21.67
CA ILE A 165 15.54 -29.57 -21.87
C ILE A 165 15.31 -31.04 -22.25
N PHE A 166 15.88 -31.47 -23.37
CA PHE A 166 15.82 -32.87 -23.80
C PHE A 166 16.44 -33.80 -22.73
N ASP A 167 15.82 -34.95 -22.46
CA ASP A 167 16.25 -35.96 -21.46
C ASP A 167 16.21 -35.58 -19.95
N VAL A 168 15.66 -34.42 -19.59
CA VAL A 168 15.51 -34.02 -18.17
C VAL A 168 14.04 -34.08 -17.73
N PRO A 169 13.72 -34.51 -16.49
CA PRO A 169 12.38 -34.37 -15.94
C PRO A 169 11.90 -32.91 -15.99
N GLN A 170 10.77 -32.66 -16.66
CA GLN A 170 10.23 -31.31 -16.87
C GLN A 170 9.37 -30.79 -15.70
N TRP A 171 9.00 -31.68 -14.77
CA TRP A 171 8.16 -31.32 -13.63
C TRP A 171 8.75 -30.22 -12.72
N PRO A 172 10.09 -30.06 -12.51
CA PRO A 172 10.62 -28.97 -11.69
C PRO A 172 10.35 -27.60 -12.33
N PHE A 173 10.56 -27.48 -13.64
CA PHE A 173 10.25 -26.26 -14.39
C PHE A 173 8.75 -25.97 -14.43
N ARG A 174 7.92 -27.02 -14.50
CA ARG A 174 6.46 -26.90 -14.39
C ARG A 174 6.01 -26.44 -13.00
N LEU A 175 6.62 -26.96 -11.95
CA LEU A 175 6.30 -26.63 -10.55
C LEU A 175 6.69 -25.20 -10.21
N LEU A 176 7.90 -24.77 -10.57
CA LEU A 176 8.33 -23.38 -10.35
C LEU A 176 7.55 -22.39 -11.22
N GLY A 177 7.12 -22.84 -12.41
CA GLY A 177 6.36 -22.01 -13.33
C GLY A 177 4.86 -21.97 -13.08
N SER A 178 4.30 -22.90 -12.32
CA SER A 178 2.87 -22.94 -11.99
C SER A 178 2.52 -21.94 -10.89
N SER A 179 1.29 -21.41 -10.96
CA SER A 179 0.71 -20.66 -9.85
C SER A 179 0.36 -21.58 -8.67
N LEU A 180 0.19 -21.02 -7.47
CA LEU A 180 -0.17 -21.79 -6.26
C LEU A 180 -1.39 -22.71 -6.45
N PRO A 181 -2.49 -22.29 -7.14
CA PRO A 181 -3.62 -23.17 -7.42
C PRO A 181 -3.32 -24.33 -8.37
N GLU A 182 -2.36 -24.15 -9.27
CA GLU A 182 -1.96 -25.14 -10.28
C GLU A 182 -0.95 -26.17 -9.76
N LEU A 183 -0.32 -25.93 -8.60
CA LEU A 183 0.73 -26.81 -8.06
C LEU A 183 0.28 -28.27 -7.90
N GLY A 184 -1.00 -28.49 -7.59
CA GLY A 184 -1.57 -29.84 -7.48
C GLY A 184 -1.47 -30.66 -8.77
N ASN A 185 -1.30 -29.99 -9.91
CA ASN A 185 -1.24 -30.62 -11.23
C ASN A 185 0.16 -30.57 -11.86
N ALA A 186 1.10 -29.85 -11.26
CA ALA A 186 2.44 -29.62 -11.84
C ALA A 186 3.21 -30.93 -12.10
N ILE A 187 2.95 -31.96 -11.29
CA ILE A 187 3.56 -33.29 -11.43
C ILE A 187 2.83 -34.13 -12.49
N GLN A 188 1.50 -34.14 -12.46
CA GLN A 188 0.67 -34.95 -13.37
C GLN A 188 0.62 -34.39 -14.79
N GLY A 189 0.79 -33.07 -14.94
CA GLY A 189 0.78 -32.39 -16.23
C GLY A 189 -0.61 -32.25 -16.86
N THR A 190 -1.66 -32.24 -16.03
CA THR A 190 -3.05 -32.06 -16.45
C THR A 190 -3.50 -30.60 -16.31
N ASP A 191 -4.47 -30.18 -17.13
CA ASP A 191 -5.00 -28.82 -17.10
C ASP A 191 -6.07 -28.62 -16.00
N ALA A 192 -6.77 -29.68 -15.60
CA ALA A 192 -7.85 -29.62 -14.61
C ALA A 192 -7.34 -29.43 -13.18
N PHE A 193 -7.77 -28.36 -12.49
CA PHE A 193 -7.36 -28.00 -11.13
C PHE A 193 -7.58 -29.10 -10.08
N ASN A 194 -6.64 -29.22 -9.13
CA ASN A 194 -6.84 -30.02 -7.94
C ASN A 194 -7.74 -29.25 -6.94
N PRO A 195 -8.85 -29.82 -6.44
CA PRO A 195 -9.79 -29.12 -5.58
C PRO A 195 -9.18 -28.62 -4.26
N ILE A 196 -8.13 -29.27 -3.75
CA ILE A 196 -7.44 -28.83 -2.52
C ILE A 196 -6.61 -27.56 -2.81
N PHE A 197 -5.88 -27.56 -3.92
CA PHE A 197 -5.00 -26.43 -4.28
C PHE A 197 -5.80 -25.25 -4.83
N ALA A 198 -6.90 -25.51 -5.55
CA ALA A 198 -7.83 -24.50 -6.04
C ALA A 198 -8.85 -24.04 -4.98
N SER A 199 -8.49 -24.14 -3.71
CA SER A 199 -9.34 -23.73 -2.59
C SER A 199 -8.70 -22.63 -1.74
N VAL A 200 -9.52 -22.02 -0.89
CA VAL A 200 -9.09 -21.02 0.10
C VAL A 200 -8.15 -21.60 1.17
N LEU A 201 -7.96 -22.93 1.22
CA LEU A 201 -7.11 -23.59 2.23
C LEU A 201 -5.65 -23.13 2.17
N ILE A 202 -5.09 -22.92 0.97
CA ILE A 202 -3.70 -22.45 0.81
C ILE A 202 -3.55 -21.01 1.36
N PRO A 203 -4.35 -20.02 0.92
CA PRO A 203 -4.34 -18.69 1.53
C PRO A 203 -4.54 -18.72 3.04
N PHE A 204 -5.48 -19.54 3.53
CA PHE A 204 -5.75 -19.64 4.95
C PHE A 204 -4.54 -20.16 5.75
N ALA A 205 -3.87 -21.21 5.24
CA ALA A 205 -2.64 -21.74 5.84
C ALA A 205 -1.49 -20.72 5.80
N LEU A 206 -1.32 -20.01 4.68
CA LEU A 206 -0.32 -18.94 4.54
C LEU A 206 -0.59 -17.80 5.52
N PHE A 207 -1.85 -17.40 5.70
CA PHE A 207 -2.21 -16.43 6.71
C PHE A 207 -1.92 -16.95 8.10
N ALA A 208 -2.31 -18.17 8.46
CA ALA A 208 -2.05 -18.74 9.78
C ALA A 208 -0.55 -18.76 10.13
N LEU A 209 0.33 -19.01 9.16
CA LEU A 209 1.78 -19.09 9.36
C LEU A 209 2.45 -17.72 9.36
N LEU A 210 2.09 -16.84 8.42
CA LEU A 210 2.83 -15.60 8.13
C LEU A 210 2.19 -14.36 8.78
N LEU A 211 1.02 -14.51 9.42
CA LEU A 211 0.28 -13.42 10.06
C LEU A 211 1.12 -12.61 11.04
N GLY A 212 1.96 -13.31 11.81
CA GLY A 212 2.74 -12.74 12.91
C GLY A 212 3.96 -11.95 12.45
N HIS A 213 4.31 -12.00 11.16
CA HIS A 213 5.46 -11.29 10.62
C HIS A 213 5.05 -10.00 9.89
N PRO A 214 5.65 -8.85 10.22
CA PRO A 214 5.28 -7.56 9.63
C PRO A 214 5.54 -7.51 8.11
N VAL A 215 6.59 -8.18 7.64
CA VAL A 215 6.97 -8.20 6.21
C VAL A 215 6.24 -9.31 5.45
N TYR A 216 6.23 -10.53 5.98
CA TYR A 216 5.67 -11.69 5.27
C TYR A 216 4.15 -11.79 5.31
N SER A 217 3.47 -11.04 6.19
CA SER A 217 2.01 -10.93 6.15
C SER A 217 1.53 -10.39 4.79
N TRP A 218 2.29 -9.48 4.17
CA TRP A 218 2.00 -8.96 2.83
C TRP A 218 2.15 -10.00 1.72
N PHE A 219 3.04 -10.99 1.87
CA PHE A 219 3.13 -12.11 0.94
C PHE A 219 1.85 -12.95 0.97
N ALA A 220 1.31 -13.22 2.17
CA ALA A 220 0.04 -13.92 2.32
C ALA A 220 -1.13 -13.14 1.67
N VAL A 221 -1.20 -11.82 1.89
CA VAL A 221 -2.17 -10.94 1.21
C VAL A 221 -2.04 -11.02 -0.31
N GLY A 222 -0.82 -10.87 -0.83
CA GLY A 222 -0.54 -10.92 -2.26
C GLY A 222 -0.95 -12.26 -2.88
N SER A 223 -0.55 -13.36 -2.26
CA SER A 223 -0.90 -14.72 -2.71
C SER A 223 -2.40 -14.97 -2.72
N SER A 224 -3.14 -14.51 -1.70
CA SER A 224 -4.59 -14.65 -1.63
C SER A 224 -5.30 -13.87 -2.75
N LEU A 225 -4.84 -12.65 -3.05
CA LEU A 225 -5.37 -11.86 -4.14
C LEU A 225 -5.03 -12.47 -5.52
N GLY A 226 -3.81 -12.98 -5.68
CA GLY A 226 -3.37 -13.68 -6.88
C GLY A 226 -4.19 -14.95 -7.14
N ILE A 227 -4.42 -15.74 -6.11
CA ILE A 227 -5.27 -16.94 -6.16
C ILE A 227 -6.71 -16.58 -6.51
N ALA A 228 -7.28 -15.54 -5.88
CA ALA A 228 -8.62 -15.06 -6.21
C ALA A 228 -8.76 -14.68 -7.69
N ALA A 229 -7.75 -13.99 -8.25
CA ALA A 229 -7.72 -13.63 -9.66
C ALA A 229 -7.60 -14.85 -10.58
N CYS A 230 -6.68 -15.78 -10.28
CA CYS A 230 -6.48 -17.01 -11.04
C CYS A 230 -7.76 -17.86 -11.09
N LEU A 231 -8.37 -18.11 -9.93
CA LEU A 231 -9.60 -18.89 -9.83
C LEU A 231 -10.79 -18.18 -10.50
N GLY A 232 -10.90 -16.87 -10.34
CA GLY A 232 -11.97 -16.07 -10.95
C GLY A 232 -11.91 -16.08 -12.48
N VAL A 233 -10.71 -15.93 -13.07
CA VAL A 233 -10.51 -16.03 -14.52
C VAL A 233 -10.78 -17.45 -15.01
N SER A 234 -10.24 -18.46 -14.31
CA SER A 234 -10.44 -19.87 -14.67
C SER A 234 -11.91 -20.28 -14.64
N ALA A 235 -12.68 -19.77 -13.67
CA ALA A 235 -14.12 -20.00 -13.60
C ALA A 235 -14.93 -19.44 -14.80
N VAL A 236 -14.34 -18.53 -15.58
CA VAL A 236 -14.97 -17.96 -16.79
C VAL A 236 -14.54 -18.71 -18.05
N PHE A 237 -13.25 -19.03 -18.17
CA PHE A 237 -12.68 -19.56 -19.41
C PHE A 237 -12.56 -21.08 -19.45
N ASP A 238 -12.08 -21.71 -18.37
CA ASP A 238 -11.89 -23.15 -18.30
C ASP A 238 -12.07 -23.63 -16.84
N PRO A 239 -13.32 -23.92 -16.43
CA PRO A 239 -13.63 -24.24 -15.04
C PRO A 239 -13.25 -25.68 -14.66
N ALA A 240 -12.32 -26.34 -15.34
CA ALA A 240 -12.02 -27.74 -15.08
C ALA A 240 -11.43 -27.98 -13.67
N VAL A 241 -12.17 -28.70 -12.83
CA VAL A 241 -11.71 -29.16 -11.50
C VAL A 241 -11.85 -30.67 -11.40
N TRP A 242 -10.80 -31.34 -10.97
CA TRP A 242 -10.80 -32.78 -10.80
C TRP A 242 -11.84 -33.23 -9.77
N GLY A 243 -12.66 -34.21 -10.16
CA GLY A 243 -13.62 -34.88 -9.26
C GLY A 243 -14.93 -34.13 -9.05
N LEU A 244 -15.15 -32.99 -9.72
CA LEU A 244 -16.42 -32.25 -9.65
C LEU A 244 -17.29 -32.49 -10.89
N PRO A 245 -18.62 -32.63 -10.71
CA PRO A 245 -19.55 -32.68 -11.83
C PRO A 245 -19.63 -31.32 -12.54
N ALA A 246 -19.90 -31.36 -13.84
CA ALA A 246 -20.00 -30.18 -14.69
C ALA A 246 -21.00 -29.16 -14.12
N GLY A 247 -20.58 -27.90 -14.00
CA GLY A 247 -21.35 -26.78 -13.45
C GLY A 247 -21.08 -26.49 -11.97
N PHE A 248 -20.73 -27.51 -11.16
CA PHE A 248 -20.32 -27.31 -9.76
C PHE A 248 -18.87 -26.84 -9.65
N ASP A 249 -18.06 -27.19 -10.63
CA ASP A 249 -16.68 -26.76 -10.82
C ASP A 249 -16.56 -25.23 -10.91
N ARG A 250 -17.41 -24.58 -11.71
CA ARG A 250 -17.48 -23.13 -11.84
C ARG A 250 -17.90 -22.44 -10.54
N LEU A 251 -18.94 -22.97 -9.88
CA LEU A 251 -19.42 -22.45 -8.61
C LEU A 251 -18.36 -22.61 -7.51
N PHE A 252 -17.66 -23.74 -7.49
CA PHE A 252 -16.57 -24.02 -6.57
C PHE A 252 -15.43 -23.01 -6.73
N LEU A 253 -14.97 -22.77 -7.96
CA LEU A 253 -13.90 -21.80 -8.25
C LEU A 253 -14.32 -20.37 -7.89
N LEU A 254 -15.54 -19.96 -8.23
CA LEU A 254 -16.08 -18.63 -7.88
C LEU A 254 -16.22 -18.44 -6.36
N ALA A 255 -16.76 -19.45 -5.66
CA ALA A 255 -16.91 -19.39 -4.21
C ALA A 255 -15.54 -19.25 -3.53
N ASN A 256 -14.56 -20.06 -3.93
CA ASN A 256 -13.21 -19.96 -3.39
C ASN A 256 -12.52 -18.64 -3.76
N ALA A 257 -12.72 -18.11 -4.97
CA ALA A 257 -12.20 -16.79 -5.36
C ALA A 257 -12.75 -15.67 -4.45
N ILE A 258 -14.06 -15.67 -4.18
CA ILE A 258 -14.71 -14.70 -3.28
C ILE A 258 -14.17 -14.84 -1.85
N LEU A 259 -14.01 -16.07 -1.36
CA LEU A 259 -13.46 -16.32 -0.02
C LEU A 259 -12.00 -15.84 0.09
N CYS A 260 -11.16 -16.10 -0.92
CA CYS A 260 -9.78 -15.61 -0.98
C CYS A 260 -9.72 -14.07 -0.99
N PHE A 261 -10.61 -13.42 -1.73
CA PHE A 261 -10.73 -11.96 -1.73
C PHE A 261 -11.19 -11.43 -0.36
N GLY A 262 -12.17 -12.09 0.27
CA GLY A 262 -12.64 -11.77 1.61
C GLY A 262 -11.53 -11.84 2.67
N LEU A 263 -10.73 -12.91 2.64
CA LEU A 263 -9.57 -13.07 3.53
C LEU A 263 -8.52 -11.96 3.32
N ALA A 264 -8.18 -11.65 2.07
CA ALA A 264 -7.24 -10.58 1.76
C ALA A 264 -7.74 -9.23 2.31
N ARG A 265 -9.03 -8.92 2.14
CA ARG A 265 -9.64 -7.68 2.64
C ARG A 265 -9.62 -7.59 4.16
N LEU A 266 -9.87 -8.68 4.87
CA LEU A 266 -9.81 -8.73 6.33
C LEU A 266 -8.37 -8.54 6.84
N ALA A 267 -7.40 -9.16 6.18
CA ALA A 267 -5.99 -9.05 6.55
C ALA A 267 -5.44 -7.63 6.36
N VAL A 268 -5.80 -6.95 5.27
CA VAL A 268 -5.40 -5.56 5.01
C VAL A 268 -5.90 -4.63 6.12
N LYS A 269 -7.19 -4.73 6.49
CA LYS A 269 -7.77 -3.93 7.58
C LYS A 269 -7.03 -4.10 8.90
N ARG A 270 -6.55 -5.31 9.22
CA ARG A 270 -5.77 -5.55 10.44
C ARG A 270 -4.37 -4.93 10.34
N ASN A 271 -3.70 -5.06 9.20
CA ASN A 271 -2.37 -4.48 9.02
C ASN A 271 -2.40 -2.94 9.11
N ASP A 272 -3.47 -2.30 8.62
CA ASP A 272 -3.68 -0.85 8.77
C ASP A 272 -3.90 -0.42 10.24
N GLN A 273 -4.33 -1.34 11.12
CA GLN A 273 -4.49 -1.07 12.56
C GLN A 273 -3.19 -1.28 13.36
N LEU A 274 -2.23 -2.01 12.82
CA LEU A 274 -0.95 -2.33 13.46
C LEU A 274 0.19 -1.40 13.03
N ALA A 275 0.01 -0.66 11.94
CA ALA A 275 0.94 0.34 11.40
C ALA A 275 0.65 1.72 11.97
#